data_AF-A0A9X3A716-F1
#
_entry.id   AF-A0A9X3A716-F1
#
_cell.length_a   1.000
_cell.length_b   1.000
_cell.length_c   1.000
_cell.angle_alpha   90.00
_cell.angle_beta   90.00
_cell.angle_gamma   90.00
#
_symmetry.space_group_name_H-M   'P 1'
#
loop_
_entity.id
_entity.type
_entity.pdbx_description
1 polymer ?
#
loop_
_entity_poly.entity_id
_entity_poly.type
_entity_poly.pdbx_seq_one_letter_code
_entity_poly.pdbx_strand_id
1 'polypeptide(L)'
;MPLTLIFLLGVANFAMHAAVMHSDHPLLGRNRWYLHRLGGRVTLTTEFLLLFAALLLVAEGWRWLVWAYLGYSLLNAVAVWLILTRRV
;
A
#
# COMPACT_ATOMS: atom_id res chain seq x y z
N MET A 1 -21.08 5.64 1.00
CA MET A 1 -20.45 5.79 2.33
C MET A 1 -19.29 4.81 2.55
N PRO A 2 -19.45 3.46 2.48
CA PRO A 2 -18.31 2.54 2.66
C PRO A 2 -17.32 2.51 1.49
N LEU A 3 -17.82 2.61 0.24
CA LEU A 3 -16.98 2.66 -0.96
C LEU A 3 -16.03 3.87 -1.00
N THR A 4 -16.54 5.04 -0.62
CA THR A 4 -15.75 6.28 -0.54
C THR A 4 -14.63 6.19 0.50
N LEU A 5 -14.88 5.53 1.63
CA LEU A 5 -13.88 5.30 2.67
C LEU A 5 -12.76 4.39 2.19
N ILE A 6 -13.09 3.22 1.62
CA ILE A 6 -12.10 2.29 1.06
C ILE A 6 -11.30 2.93 -0.06
N PHE A 7 -11.97 3.69 -0.93
CA PHE A 7 -11.30 4.40 -2.02
C PHE A 7 -10.28 5.42 -1.51
N LEU A 8 -10.63 6.24 -0.52
CA LEU A 8 -9.71 7.20 0.10
C LEU A 8 -8.55 6.52 0.81
N LEU A 9 -8.81 5.41 1.52
CA LEU A 9 -7.78 4.56 2.13
C LEU A 9 -6.81 4.02 1.06
N GLY A 10 -7.36 3.54 -0.06
CA GLY A 10 -6.58 3.13 -1.23
C GLY A 10 -5.67 4.25 -1.72
N VAL A 11 -6.22 5.43 -1.99
CA VAL A 11 -5.45 6.60 -2.44
C VAL A 11 -4.31 6.93 -1.48
N ALA A 12 -4.56 6.92 -0.17
CA ALA A 12 -3.53 7.15 0.84
C ALA A 12 -2.44 6.07 0.80
N ASN A 13 -2.82 4.80 0.67
CA ASN A 13 -1.88 3.68 0.60
C ASN A 13 -0.97 3.76 -0.63
N PHE A 14 -1.56 4.07 -1.79
CA PHE A 14 -0.83 4.34 -3.02
C PHE A 14 0.13 5.52 -2.89
N ALA A 15 -0.31 6.63 -2.27
CA ALA A 15 0.52 7.80 -2.05
C ALA A 15 1.72 7.50 -1.13
N MET A 16 1.50 6.72 -0.06
CA MET A 16 2.59 6.28 0.83
C MET A 16 3.61 5.42 0.09
N HIS A 17 3.18 4.43 -0.68
CA HIS A 17 4.08 3.59 -1.48
C HIS A 17 4.82 4.39 -2.56
N ALA A 18 4.15 5.35 -3.20
CA ALA A 18 4.78 6.26 -4.16
C ALA A 18 5.84 7.17 -3.51
N ALA A 19 5.60 7.63 -2.27
CA ALA A 19 6.55 8.43 -1.50
C ALA A 19 7.81 7.62 -1.14
N VAL A 20 7.68 6.34 -0.80
CA VAL A 20 8.83 5.44 -0.57
C VAL A 20 9.68 5.32 -1.83
N MET A 21 9.06 5.14 -3.00
CA MET A 21 9.80 5.00 -4.25
C MET A 21 10.54 6.27 -4.68
N HIS A 22 10.04 7.46 -4.29
CA HIS A 22 10.70 8.74 -4.56
C HIS A 22 11.65 9.18 -3.43
N SER A 23 11.70 8.45 -2.31
CA SER A 23 12.61 8.76 -1.21
C SER A 23 14.04 8.32 -1.58
N ASP A 24 14.87 9.30 -1.95
CA ASP A 24 16.27 9.12 -2.34
C ASP A 24 17.14 8.74 -1.11
N HIS A 25 17.19 7.45 -0.76
CA HIS A 25 17.93 6.97 0.42
C HIS A 25 19.30 6.33 0.07
N PRO A 26 20.44 6.85 0.58
CA PRO A 26 21.80 6.40 0.22
C PRO A 26 22.20 4.97 0.62
N LEU A 27 21.36 4.23 1.35
CA LEU A 27 21.67 2.86 1.82
C LEU A 27 21.41 1.77 0.76
N LEU A 28 20.98 2.15 -0.44
CA LEU A 28 20.69 1.24 -1.56
C LEU A 28 21.90 1.00 -2.50
N GLY A 29 23.09 1.43 -2.09
CA GLY A 29 24.33 1.20 -2.82
C GLY A 29 24.88 -0.20 -2.59
N ARG A 30 24.38 -1.21 -3.34
CA ARG A 30 25.24 -2.11 -4.16
C ARG A 30 24.44 -3.18 -4.91
N ASN A 31 23.30 -3.70 -4.40
CA ASN A 31 22.65 -4.87 -5.05
C ASN A 31 21.13 -5.10 -4.84
N ARG A 32 20.35 -4.11 -4.35
CA ARG A 32 18.89 -4.27 -4.09
C ARG A 32 17.95 -3.58 -5.08
N TRP A 33 18.48 -2.85 -6.06
CA TRP A 33 17.69 -1.97 -6.93
C TRP A 33 16.78 -2.72 -7.91
N TYR A 34 17.15 -3.92 -8.36
CA TYR A 34 16.31 -4.76 -9.21
C TYR A 34 15.10 -5.34 -8.43
N LEU A 35 15.34 -5.76 -7.18
CA LEU A 35 14.30 -6.22 -6.24
C LEU A 35 13.37 -5.08 -5.80
N HIS A 36 13.84 -3.83 -5.72
CA HIS A 36 12.99 -2.68 -5.36
C HIS A 36 12.26 -2.04 -6.54
N ARG A 37 12.82 -2.03 -7.76
CA ARG A 37 12.06 -1.59 -8.96
C ARG A 37 10.98 -2.57 -9.37
N LEU A 38 11.29 -3.87 -9.34
CA LEU A 38 10.28 -4.92 -9.53
C LEU A 38 9.36 -4.98 -8.32
N GLY A 39 9.90 -4.94 -7.10
CA GLY A 39 9.14 -4.95 -5.85
C GLY A 39 8.19 -3.78 -5.72
N GLY A 40 8.61 -2.54 -5.99
CA GLY A 40 7.76 -1.36 -5.91
C GLY A 40 6.60 -1.38 -6.90
N ARG A 41 6.86 -1.77 -8.15
CA ARG A 41 5.79 -1.94 -9.17
C ARG A 41 4.87 -3.12 -8.85
N VAL A 42 5.41 -4.24 -8.39
CA VAL A 42 4.63 -5.42 -7.98
C VAL A 42 3.78 -5.07 -6.75
N THR A 43 4.33 -4.38 -5.75
CA THR A 43 3.60 -3.93 -4.58
C THR A 43 2.45 -3.01 -4.96
N LEU A 44 2.67 -2.01 -5.83
CA LEU A 44 1.58 -1.15 -6.31
C LEU A 44 0.51 -1.93 -7.09
N THR A 45 0.92 -2.90 -7.91
CA THR A 45 -0.02 -3.73 -8.67
C THR A 45 -0.84 -4.62 -7.75
N THR A 46 -0.20 -5.24 -6.75
CA THR A 46 -0.88 -6.03 -5.72
C THR A 46 -1.82 -5.16 -4.91
N GLU A 47 -1.39 -3.97 -4.50
CA GLU A 47 -2.21 -3.00 -3.77
C GLU A 47 -3.46 -2.61 -4.57
N PHE A 48 -3.31 -2.46 -5.89
CA PHE A 48 -4.40 -2.15 -6.80
C PHE A 48 -5.40 -3.30 -6.84
N LEU A 49 -4.91 -4.52 -7.03
CA LEU A 49 -5.76 -5.72 -7.07
C LEU A 49 -6.50 -5.92 -5.74
N LEU A 50 -5.83 -5.67 -4.62
CA LEU A 50 -6.41 -5.78 -3.28
C LEU A 50 -7.50 -4.73 -3.05
N LEU A 51 -7.23 -3.46 -3.40
CA LEU A 51 -8.21 -2.38 -3.36
C LEU A 51 -9.41 -2.66 -4.28
N PHE A 52 -9.13 -3.09 -5.51
CA PHE A 52 -10.15 -3.38 -6.51
C PHE A 52 -11.07 -4.53 -6.08
N ALA A 53 -10.49 -5.62 -5.56
CA ALA A 53 -11.26 -6.71 -4.98
C ALA A 53 -12.10 -6.26 -3.78
N ALA A 54 -11.54 -5.45 -2.87
CA ALA A 54 -12.28 -4.91 -1.73
C ALA A 54 -13.45 -4.02 -2.16
N LEU A 55 -13.26 -3.16 -3.17
CA LEU A 55 -14.33 -2.33 -3.73
C LEU A 55 -15.43 -3.15 -4.39
N LEU A 56 -15.08 -4.17 -5.18
CA LEU A 56 -16.06 -5.07 -5.80
C LEU A 56 -16.90 -5.79 -4.76
N LEU A 57 -16.28 -6.39 -3.74
CA LEU A 57 -16.99 -7.13 -2.71
C LEU A 57 -17.89 -6.23 -1.84
N VAL A 58 -17.45 -5.01 -1.56
CA VAL A 58 -18.27 -4.04 -0.82
C VAL A 58 -19.43 -3.51 -1.66
N ALA A 59 -19.26 -3.40 -2.98
CA ALA A 59 -20.34 -3.09 -3.90
C ALA A 59 -21.41 -4.20 -3.92
N GLU A 60 -21.00 -5.46 -3.84
CA GLU A 60 -21.89 -6.64 -3.69
C GLU A 60 -22.49 -6.79 -2.27
N GLY A 61 -22.28 -5.82 -1.38
CA GLY A 61 -22.94 -5.75 -0.07
C GLY A 61 -22.12 -6.28 1.11
N TRP A 62 -20.87 -6.73 0.90
CA TRP A 62 -20.00 -7.24 1.96
C TRP A 62 -19.30 -6.10 2.72
N ARG A 63 -20.10 -5.25 3.39
CA ARG A 63 -19.64 -3.99 4.00
C ARG A 63 -18.60 -4.16 5.11
N TRP A 64 -18.52 -5.33 5.74
CA TRP A 64 -17.56 -5.61 6.81
C TRP A 64 -16.10 -5.58 6.32
N LEU A 65 -15.86 -5.81 5.02
CA LEU A 65 -14.52 -5.76 4.41
C LEU A 65 -13.86 -4.39 4.49
N VAL A 66 -14.62 -3.32 4.73
CA VAL A 66 -14.07 -1.98 5.04
C VAL A 66 -13.10 -2.06 6.21
N TRP A 67 -13.44 -2.82 7.27
CA TRP A 67 -12.59 -2.95 8.46
C TRP A 67 -11.35 -3.81 8.20
N ALA A 68 -11.49 -4.86 7.39
CA ALA A 68 -10.36 -5.69 6.96
C ALA A 68 -9.36 -4.86 6.14
N TYR A 69 -9.86 -4.07 5.19
CA TYR A 69 -9.03 -3.19 4.37
C TYR A 69 -8.37 -2.08 5.21
N LEU A 70 -9.10 -1.50 6.16
CA LEU A 70 -8.57 -0.49 7.09
C LEU A 70 -7.42 -1.07 7.94
N GLY A 71 -7.60 -2.26 8.51
CA GLY A 71 -6.56 -2.94 9.27
C GLY A 71 -5.33 -3.25 8.41
N TYR A 72 -5.54 -3.73 7.19
CA TYR A 72 -4.47 -3.97 6.23
C TYR A 72 -3.68 -2.69 5.89
N SER A 73 -4.37 -1.59 5.59
CA SER A 73 -3.74 -0.30 5.29
C SER A 73 -2.94 0.26 6.47
N LEU A 74 -3.41 0.07 7.72
CA LEU A 74 -2.63 0.45 8.91
C LEU A 74 -1.34 -0.36 9.02
N LEU A 75 -1.38 -1.67 8.76
CA LEU A 75 -0.18 -2.50 8.75
C LEU A 75 0.79 -2.09 7.64
N ASN A 76 0.30 -1.80 6.43
CA ASN A 76 1.14 -1.28 5.35
C ASN A 76 1.76 0.07 5.73
N ALA A 77 1.00 0.98 6.35
CA ALA A 77 1.51 2.26 6.83
C ALA A 77 2.64 2.08 7.86
N VAL A 78 2.49 1.15 8.81
CA VAL A 78 3.54 0.82 9.79
C VAL A 78 4.76 0.24 9.11
N ALA A 79 4.59 -0.69 8.15
CA ALA A 79 5.69 -1.28 7.40
C ALA A 79 6.47 -0.21 6.62
N VAL A 80 5.76 0.67 5.91
CA VAL A 80 6.33 1.82 5.20
C VAL A 80 7.08 2.75 6.16
N TRP A 81 6.48 3.08 7.32
CA TRP A 81 7.11 3.95 8.31
C TRP A 81 8.42 3.37 8.88
N LEU A 82 8.45 2.06 9.17
CA LEU A 82 9.65 1.38 9.65
C LEU A 82 10.79 1.44 8.63
N ILE A 83 10.46 1.23 7.35
CA ILE A 83 11.41 1.30 6.23
C ILE A 83 11.94 2.74 6.07
N LEU A 84 11.04 3.74 6.08
CA LEU A 84 11.42 5.15 5.91
C LEU A 84 12.22 5.70 7.08
N THR A 85 11.92 5.27 8.31
CA THR A 85 12.61 5.72 9.53
C THR A 85 13.91 4.96 9.78
N ARG A 86 14.28 4.01 8.91
CA ARG A 86 15.44 3.11 9.07
C ARG A 86 15.46 2.37 10.42
N ARG A 87 14.29 2.04 10.94
CA ARG A 87 14.19 1.19 12.15
C ARG A 87 14.36 -0.30 11.83
N VAL A 88 14.47 -0.65 10.54
CA VAL A 88 14.72 -1.99 9.98
C VAL A 88 15.72 -1.87 8.83
#